data_AF-C4JG11-F1
#
_entry.id   AF-C4JG11-F1
#
_cell.length_a   1.000
_cell.length_b   1.000
_cell.length_c   1.000
_cell.angle_alpha   90.00
_cell.angle_beta   90.00
_cell.angle_gamma   90.00
#
_symmetry.space_group_name_H-M   'P 1'
#
loop_
_entity.id
_entity.type
_entity.pdbx_description
1 polymer ?
#
loop_
_entity_poly.entity_id
_entity_poly.type
_entity_poly.pdbx_seq_one_letter_code
_entity_poly.pdbx_strand_id
1 'polypeptide(L)'
;MPFDNLLDRYYSFFHDAHPCVLPKRYLLDRLEKDPLSFEALVLVMRYIGSLFDPSTQSELLEQEMLQALAPTLNHQVLLTGYHVQSLLLYIITLYGCNKIEKAAELMEKSIQIALGLGMQLEEFAVQHGEGDPVLEESWRRTWWQLYIIDSYITGGTRTFPAKTSYVEITALLPCEGDNYESGF
;
A
#
# COMPACT_ATOMS: atom_id res chain seq x y z
N MET A 1 -11.47 7.54 -18.74
CA MET A 1 -10.73 6.27 -18.85
C MET A 1 -11.70 5.17 -19.27
N PRO A 2 -11.33 4.20 -20.14
CA PRO A 2 -12.15 3.01 -20.33
C PRO A 2 -12.36 2.31 -18.97
N PHE A 3 -13.44 1.54 -18.82
CA PHE A 3 -13.72 0.76 -17.61
C PHE A 3 -12.50 -0.10 -17.23
N ASP A 4 -11.85 0.24 -16.13
CA ASP A 4 -10.74 -0.54 -15.57
C ASP A 4 -11.31 -1.61 -14.64
N ASN A 5 -11.82 -2.68 -15.24
CA ASN A 5 -12.49 -3.78 -14.53
C ASN A 5 -11.59 -4.39 -13.43
N LEU A 6 -10.27 -4.40 -13.61
CA LEU A 6 -9.36 -4.95 -12.60
C LEU A 6 -9.24 -4.02 -11.39
N LEU A 7 -9.10 -2.70 -11.62
CA LEU A 7 -9.13 -1.73 -10.54
C LEU A 7 -10.48 -1.75 -9.80
N ASP A 8 -11.58 -1.90 -10.52
CA ASP A 8 -12.92 -2.02 -9.93
C ASP A 8 -13.03 -3.25 -9.01
N ARG A 9 -12.45 -4.38 -9.40
CA ARG A 9 -12.40 -5.60 -8.58
C ARG A 9 -11.53 -5.43 -7.34
N TYR A 10 -10.39 -4.75 -7.44
CA TYR A 10 -9.59 -4.41 -6.25
C TYR A 10 -10.42 -3.66 -5.21
N TYR A 11 -11.14 -2.62 -5.63
CA TYR A 11 -11.99 -1.85 -4.73
C TYR A 11 -13.19 -2.64 -4.20
N SER A 12 -13.74 -3.57 -4.99
CA SER A 12 -14.91 -4.37 -4.60
C SER A 12 -14.59 -5.51 -3.64
N PHE A 13 -13.37 -6.06 -3.68
CA PHE A 13 -13.05 -7.33 -3.00
C PHE A 13 -11.85 -7.27 -2.06
N PHE A 14 -11.02 -6.22 -2.13
CA PHE A 14 -9.77 -6.16 -1.36
C PHE A 14 -9.65 -4.88 -0.52
N HIS A 15 -10.04 -3.73 -1.07
CA HIS A 15 -9.75 -2.43 -0.45
C HIS A 15 -10.30 -2.28 0.96
N ASP A 16 -11.55 -2.68 1.22
CA ASP A 16 -12.19 -2.53 2.53
C ASP A 16 -11.43 -3.26 3.66
N ALA A 17 -10.76 -4.36 3.34
CA ALA A 17 -9.95 -5.11 4.32
C ALA A 17 -8.58 -4.45 4.58
N HIS A 18 -8.09 -3.66 3.60
CA HIS A 18 -6.77 -3.04 3.62
C HIS A 18 -6.82 -1.60 3.07
N PRO A 19 -7.55 -0.66 3.72
CA PRO A 19 -7.82 0.68 3.20
C PRO A 19 -6.62 1.61 3.43
N CYS A 20 -5.43 1.22 2.97
CA CYS A 20 -4.18 1.98 3.11
C CYS A 20 -3.92 2.94 1.95
N VAL A 21 -4.66 2.81 0.84
CA VAL A 21 -4.60 3.72 -0.32
C VAL A 21 -5.80 4.65 -0.33
N LEU A 22 -5.80 5.63 -1.22
CA LEU A 22 -6.92 6.56 -1.40
C LEU A 22 -8.22 5.84 -1.79
N PRO A 23 -9.39 6.35 -1.34
CA PRO A 23 -10.67 5.88 -1.85
C PRO A 23 -10.74 6.12 -3.35
N LYS A 24 -11.48 5.26 -4.05
CA LYS A 24 -11.43 5.16 -5.52
C LYS A 24 -11.56 6.48 -6.25
N ARG A 25 -12.53 7.33 -5.86
CA ARG A 25 -12.74 8.63 -6.53
C ARG A 25 -11.53 9.55 -6.39
N TYR A 26 -10.93 9.61 -5.21
CA TYR A 26 -9.77 10.47 -4.94
C TYR A 26 -8.52 9.95 -5.65
N LEU A 27 -8.36 8.63 -5.76
CA LEU A 27 -7.29 8.03 -6.55
C LEU A 27 -7.43 8.40 -8.04
N LEU A 28 -8.63 8.25 -8.61
CA LEU A 28 -8.89 8.56 -10.02
C LEU A 28 -8.62 10.04 -10.32
N ASP A 29 -9.08 10.95 -9.46
CA ASP A 29 -8.84 12.39 -9.62
C ASP A 29 -7.33 12.75 -9.63
N ARG A 30 -6.52 12.01 -8.88
CA ARG A 30 -5.06 12.18 -8.86
C ARG A 30 -4.38 11.53 -10.06
N LEU A 31 -4.84 10.36 -10.49
CA LEU A 31 -4.34 9.69 -11.69
C LEU A 31 -4.51 10.52 -12.96
N GLU A 32 -5.59 11.29 -13.06
CA GLU A 32 -5.79 12.21 -14.19
C GLU A 32 -4.75 13.34 -14.23
N LYS A 33 -4.23 13.75 -13.07
CA LYS A 33 -3.28 14.87 -12.94
C LYS A 33 -1.83 14.42 -13.04
N ASP A 34 -1.52 13.27 -12.43
CA ASP A 34 -0.16 12.73 -12.33
C ASP A 34 -0.18 11.20 -12.41
N PRO A 35 -0.29 10.62 -13.62
CA PRO A 35 -0.36 9.17 -13.77
C PRO A 35 0.96 8.45 -13.43
N LEU A 36 2.12 9.13 -13.55
CA LEU A 36 3.43 8.50 -13.40
C LEU A 36 3.76 8.21 -11.93
N SER A 37 3.41 9.11 -11.02
CA SER A 37 3.64 8.91 -9.58
C SER A 37 2.86 7.73 -8.99
N PHE A 38 1.82 7.25 -9.69
CA PHE A 38 0.94 6.16 -9.26
C PHE A 38 1.10 4.89 -10.09
N GLU A 39 1.99 4.86 -11.08
CA GLU A 39 2.09 3.75 -12.04
C GLU A 39 2.27 2.39 -11.33
N ALA A 40 3.27 2.29 -10.45
CA ALA A 40 3.53 1.07 -9.68
C ALA A 40 2.33 0.68 -8.80
N LEU A 41 1.69 1.67 -8.17
CA LEU A 41 0.55 1.44 -7.28
C LEU A 41 -0.64 0.86 -8.05
N VAL A 42 -0.99 1.47 -9.19
CA VAL A 42 -2.10 1.00 -10.03
C VAL A 42 -1.81 -0.38 -10.60
N LEU A 43 -0.57 -0.69 -11.00
CA LEU A 43 -0.20 -2.03 -11.46
C LEU A 43 -0.37 -3.08 -10.35
N VAL A 44 0.03 -2.77 -9.11
CA VAL A 44 -0.22 -3.65 -7.95
C VAL A 44 -1.71 -3.84 -7.72
N MET A 45 -2.51 -2.77 -7.75
CA MET A 45 -3.96 -2.84 -7.56
C MET A 45 -4.63 -3.67 -8.66
N ARG A 46 -4.22 -3.51 -9.92
CA ARG A 46 -4.74 -4.31 -11.05
C ARG A 46 -4.36 -5.79 -10.93
N TYR A 47 -3.12 -6.09 -10.54
CA TYR A 47 -2.70 -7.46 -10.26
C TYR A 47 -3.56 -8.09 -9.17
N ILE A 48 -3.82 -7.38 -8.07
CA ILE A 48 -4.71 -7.87 -7.00
C ILE A 48 -6.12 -8.08 -7.54
N GLY A 49 -6.65 -7.13 -8.31
CA GLY A 49 -7.95 -7.22 -8.96
C GLY A 49 -8.09 -8.45 -9.86
N SER A 50 -7.02 -8.84 -10.56
CA SER A 50 -7.03 -10.02 -11.43
C SER A 50 -7.07 -11.33 -10.67
N LEU A 51 -6.64 -11.38 -9.39
CA LEU A 51 -6.78 -12.56 -8.54
C LEU A 51 -8.26 -12.88 -8.23
N PHE A 52 -9.16 -11.91 -8.41
CA PHE A 52 -10.61 -12.08 -8.27
C PHE A 52 -11.31 -12.33 -9.62
N ASP A 53 -10.56 -12.53 -10.71
CA ASP A 53 -11.09 -12.84 -12.04
C ASP A 53 -10.40 -14.07 -12.65
N PRO A 54 -11.04 -15.25 -12.62
CA PRO A 54 -10.48 -16.47 -13.19
C PRO A 54 -10.19 -16.41 -14.69
N SER A 55 -10.76 -15.44 -15.42
CA SER A 55 -10.55 -15.28 -16.86
C SER A 55 -9.30 -14.45 -17.21
N THR A 56 -8.66 -13.82 -16.22
CA THR A 56 -7.50 -12.95 -16.42
C THR A 56 -6.18 -13.70 -16.29
N GLN A 57 -5.21 -13.37 -17.14
CA GLN A 57 -3.84 -13.90 -17.06
C GLN A 57 -3.03 -13.15 -15.98
N SER A 58 -3.32 -13.43 -14.72
CA SER A 58 -2.69 -12.77 -13.56
C SER A 58 -1.16 -12.86 -13.54
N GLU A 59 -0.57 -13.89 -14.17
CA GLU A 59 0.89 -14.06 -14.25
C GLU A 59 1.58 -12.95 -15.07
N LEU A 60 0.96 -12.46 -16.14
CA LEU A 60 1.50 -11.36 -16.94
C LEU A 60 1.47 -10.05 -16.15
N LEU A 61 0.35 -9.80 -15.46
CA LEU A 61 0.20 -8.64 -14.59
C LEU A 61 1.17 -8.69 -13.41
N GLU A 62 1.47 -9.87 -12.86
CA GLU A 62 2.51 -10.03 -11.82
C GLU A 62 3.88 -9.62 -12.36
N GLN A 63 4.24 -10.01 -13.59
CA GLN A 63 5.51 -9.65 -14.21
C GLN A 63 5.64 -8.14 -14.44
N GLU A 64 4.60 -7.51 -14.99
CA GLU A 64 4.56 -6.06 -15.21
C GLU A 64 4.67 -5.28 -13.88
N MET A 65 3.90 -5.69 -12.88
CA MET A 65 3.96 -5.12 -11.53
C MET A 65 5.34 -5.27 -10.90
N LEU A 66 5.97 -6.45 -11.01
CA LEU A 66 7.32 -6.68 -10.47
C LEU A 66 8.38 -5.81 -11.15
N GLN A 67 8.24 -5.56 -12.45
CA GLN A 67 9.12 -4.62 -13.17
C GLN A 67 8.95 -3.19 -12.66
N ALA A 68 7.72 -2.75 -12.40
CA ALA A 68 7.45 -1.42 -11.85
C ALA A 68 7.93 -1.24 -10.41
N LEU A 69 7.94 -2.32 -9.60
CA LEU A 69 8.47 -2.28 -8.23
C LEU A 69 10.01 -2.35 -8.16
N ALA A 70 10.68 -2.86 -9.19
CA ALA A 70 12.13 -3.09 -9.16
C ALA A 70 12.96 -1.82 -8.84
N PRO A 71 12.67 -0.63 -9.42
CA PRO A 71 13.41 0.59 -9.07
C PRO A 71 13.26 1.00 -7.60
N THR A 72 12.09 0.74 -7.00
CA THR A 72 11.82 0.99 -5.57
C THR A 72 12.71 0.10 -4.70
N LEU A 73 12.72 -1.21 -5.01
CA LEU A 73 13.47 -2.21 -4.25
C LEU A 73 14.99 -2.04 -4.37
N ASN A 74 15.45 -1.41 -5.44
CA ASN A 74 16.86 -1.13 -5.71
C ASN A 74 17.28 0.30 -5.34
N HIS A 75 16.39 1.11 -4.73
CA HIS A 75 16.64 2.52 -4.40
C HIS A 75 17.11 3.37 -5.60
N GLN A 76 16.55 3.12 -6.78
CA GLN A 76 16.89 3.79 -8.04
C GLN A 76 15.94 4.96 -8.37
N VAL A 77 14.99 5.25 -7.49
CA VAL A 77 14.01 6.33 -7.62
C VAL A 77 13.90 7.12 -6.33
N LEU A 78 13.36 8.34 -6.40
CA LEU A 78 12.97 9.07 -5.21
C LEU A 78 11.77 8.39 -4.56
N LEU A 79 11.97 7.85 -3.36
CA LEU A 79 10.95 7.11 -2.64
C LEU A 79 9.89 8.06 -2.06
N THR A 80 8.65 7.60 -2.05
CA THR A 80 7.47 8.34 -1.58
C THR A 80 6.51 7.37 -0.88
N GLY A 81 5.48 7.90 -0.22
CA GLY A 81 4.44 7.09 0.41
C GLY A 81 3.74 6.12 -0.55
N TYR A 82 3.56 6.49 -1.82
CA TYR A 82 2.94 5.62 -2.84
C TYR A 82 3.76 4.36 -3.10
N HIS A 83 5.09 4.44 -3.02
CA HIS A 83 5.97 3.29 -3.16
C HIS A 83 5.81 2.31 -1.98
N VAL A 84 5.66 2.84 -0.75
CA VAL A 84 5.35 2.04 0.44
C VAL A 84 3.98 1.38 0.31
N GLN A 85 2.95 2.11 -0.14
CA GLN A 85 1.62 1.53 -0.42
C GLN A 85 1.70 0.38 -1.43
N SER A 86 2.46 0.57 -2.52
CA SER A 86 2.62 -0.43 -3.57
C SER A 86 3.26 -1.72 -3.03
N LEU A 87 4.35 -1.58 -2.27
CA LEU A 87 5.00 -2.72 -1.62
C LEU A 87 4.09 -3.39 -0.60
N LEU A 88 3.40 -2.62 0.24
CA LEU A 88 2.54 -3.11 1.30
C LEU A 88 1.38 -3.95 0.74
N LEU A 89 0.71 -3.47 -0.30
CA LEU A 89 -0.37 -4.21 -0.98
C LEU A 89 0.14 -5.54 -1.57
N TYR A 90 1.33 -5.54 -2.17
CA TYR A 90 1.92 -6.77 -2.70
C TYR A 90 2.32 -7.74 -1.58
N ILE A 91 2.87 -7.24 -0.46
CA ILE A 91 3.22 -8.03 0.73
C ILE A 91 1.98 -8.73 1.30
N ILE A 92 0.87 -8.00 1.45
CA ILE A 92 -0.41 -8.56 1.93
C ILE A 92 -0.89 -9.68 0.98
N THR A 93 -0.76 -9.45 -0.32
CA THR A 93 -1.13 -10.46 -1.34
C THR A 93 -0.26 -11.70 -1.25
N LEU A 94 1.06 -11.55 -1.09
CA LEU A 94 1.98 -12.68 -0.89
C LEU A 94 1.63 -13.48 0.36
N TYR A 95 1.33 -12.78 1.46
CA TYR A 95 0.91 -13.41 2.71
C TYR A 95 -0.39 -14.20 2.53
N GLY A 96 -1.41 -13.60 1.90
CA GLY A 96 -2.69 -14.27 1.60
C GLY A 96 -2.54 -15.48 0.67
N CYS A 97 -1.56 -15.45 -0.24
CA CYS A 97 -1.20 -16.57 -1.11
C CYS A 97 -0.23 -17.58 -0.46
N ASN A 98 -0.05 -17.54 0.87
CA ASN A 98 0.80 -18.45 1.64
C ASN A 98 2.29 -18.43 1.20
N LYS A 99 2.78 -17.30 0.69
CA LYS A 99 4.20 -17.05 0.34
C LYS A 99 4.87 -16.22 1.45
N ILE A 100 4.81 -16.72 2.69
CA ILE A 100 5.10 -15.97 3.91
C ILE A 100 6.58 -15.52 3.98
N GLU A 101 7.52 -16.34 3.56
CA GLU A 101 8.96 -16.02 3.59
C GLU A 101 9.27 -14.83 2.68
N LYS A 102 8.74 -14.85 1.44
CA LYS A 102 8.89 -13.73 0.49
C LYS A 102 8.20 -12.47 1.00
N ALA A 103 7.04 -12.61 1.65
CA ALA A 103 6.34 -11.50 2.28
C ALA A 103 7.20 -10.88 3.41
N ALA A 104 7.85 -11.71 4.24
CA ALA A 104 8.71 -11.26 5.33
C ALA A 104 9.98 -10.53 4.84
N GLU A 105 10.61 -11.02 3.77
CA GLU A 105 11.75 -10.36 3.14
C GLU A 105 11.40 -8.97 2.59
N LEU A 106 10.25 -8.84 1.92
CA LEU A 106 9.78 -7.56 1.41
C LEU A 106 9.31 -6.64 2.54
N MET A 107 8.72 -7.19 3.61
CA MET A 107 8.28 -6.41 4.76
C MET A 107 9.44 -5.69 5.44
N GLU A 108 10.59 -6.36 5.62
CA GLU A 108 11.80 -5.72 6.16
C GLU A 108 12.17 -4.45 5.36
N LYS A 109 12.22 -4.56 4.04
CA LYS A 109 12.55 -3.45 3.16
C LYS A 109 11.50 -2.34 3.23
N SER A 110 10.22 -2.72 3.24
CA SER A 110 9.11 -1.76 3.32
C SER A 110 9.13 -0.97 4.64
N ILE A 111 9.46 -1.62 5.76
CA ILE A 111 9.63 -0.96 7.06
C ILE A 111 10.78 0.05 6.99
N GLN A 112 11.94 -0.35 6.47
CA GLN A 112 13.09 0.54 6.33
C GLN A 112 12.78 1.78 5.48
N ILE A 113 12.05 1.60 4.37
CA ILE A 113 11.62 2.73 3.52
C ILE A 113 10.64 3.63 4.28
N ALA A 114 9.61 3.06 4.91
CA ALA A 114 8.60 3.83 5.64
C ALA A 114 9.22 4.65 6.79
N LEU A 115 10.15 4.05 7.54
CA LEU A 115 10.88 4.73 8.61
C LEU A 115 11.82 5.81 8.08
N GLY A 116 12.51 5.56 6.97
CA GLY A 116 13.38 6.53 6.31
C GLY A 116 12.61 7.74 5.76
N LEU A 117 11.35 7.54 5.38
CA LEU A 117 10.42 8.61 5.02
C LEU A 117 9.83 9.33 6.24
N GLY A 118 9.84 8.71 7.42
CA GLY A 118 9.25 9.24 8.64
C GLY A 118 7.75 8.99 8.76
N MET A 119 7.19 7.97 8.08
CA MET A 119 5.74 7.71 8.06
C MET A 119 5.12 7.42 9.44
N GLN A 120 5.94 7.00 10.40
CA GLN A 120 5.55 6.80 11.80
C GLN A 120 5.32 8.11 12.58
N LEU A 121 5.71 9.24 11.99
CA LEU A 121 5.63 10.56 12.61
C LEU A 121 4.39 11.32 12.14
N GLU A 122 3.76 12.07 13.03
CA GLU A 122 2.58 12.90 12.73
C GLU A 122 2.86 13.88 11.57
N GLU A 123 4.05 14.46 11.56
CA GLU A 123 4.46 15.48 10.61
C GLU A 123 4.50 14.96 9.17
N PHE A 124 4.73 13.67 8.97
CA PHE A 124 4.81 13.09 7.62
C PHE A 124 3.50 13.28 6.87
N ALA A 125 2.38 13.00 7.52
CA ALA A 125 1.06 13.12 6.91
C ALA A 125 0.81 14.57 6.47
N VAL A 126 1.07 15.54 7.35
CA VAL A 126 0.86 16.97 7.08
C VAL A 126 1.80 17.49 5.98
N GLN A 127 3.09 17.13 6.03
CA GLN A 127 4.09 17.61 5.06
C GLN A 127 3.87 17.06 3.65
N HIS A 128 3.38 15.83 3.54
CA HIS A 128 3.16 15.14 2.26
C HIS A 128 1.69 15.05 1.87
N GLY A 129 0.80 15.68 2.64
CA GLY A 129 -0.64 15.69 2.43
C GLY A 129 -1.12 16.69 1.40
N GLU A 130 -0.27 17.63 0.98
CA GLU A 130 -0.60 18.67 -0.01
C GLU A 130 -1.81 19.54 0.39
N GLY A 131 -2.14 19.59 1.69
CA GLY A 131 -3.36 20.25 2.20
C GLY A 131 -4.66 19.50 1.89
N ASP A 132 -4.57 18.26 1.40
CA ASP A 132 -5.69 17.36 1.15
C ASP A 132 -5.87 16.41 2.35
N PRO A 133 -6.91 16.57 3.17
CA PRO A 133 -7.11 15.78 4.37
C PRO A 133 -7.30 14.29 4.07
N VAL A 134 -7.79 13.93 2.89
CA VAL A 134 -7.94 12.52 2.48
C VAL A 134 -6.58 11.92 2.17
N LEU A 135 -5.67 12.68 1.55
CA LEU A 135 -4.30 12.22 1.33
C LEU A 135 -3.54 12.08 2.66
N GLU A 136 -3.65 13.05 3.56
CA GLU A 136 -3.06 12.97 4.91
C GLU A 136 -3.53 11.71 5.66
N GLU A 137 -4.83 11.41 5.56
CA GLU A 137 -5.40 10.20 6.15
C GLU A 137 -4.88 8.92 5.50
N SER A 138 -4.69 8.91 4.17
CA SER A 138 -4.09 7.77 3.47
C SER A 138 -2.67 7.45 3.97
N TRP A 139 -1.91 8.48 4.36
CA TRP A 139 -0.57 8.33 4.93
C TRP A 139 -0.59 7.71 6.32
N ARG A 140 -1.48 8.19 7.21
CA ARG A 140 -1.69 7.58 8.52
C ARG A 140 -2.10 6.12 8.39
N ARG A 141 -3.07 5.82 7.51
CA ARG A 141 -3.54 4.46 7.23
C ARG A 141 -2.44 3.57 6.66
N THR A 142 -1.56 4.09 5.82
CA THR A 142 -0.41 3.34 5.29
C THR A 142 0.52 2.89 6.42
N TRP A 143 0.90 3.79 7.33
CA TRP A 143 1.73 3.44 8.49
C TRP A 143 1.06 2.39 9.37
N TRP A 144 -0.20 2.62 9.77
CA TRP A 144 -0.91 1.70 10.67
C TRP A 144 -1.20 0.34 10.02
N GLN A 145 -1.47 0.28 8.72
CA GLN A 145 -1.59 -0.99 8.00
C GLN A 145 -0.25 -1.72 7.98
N LEU A 146 0.87 -1.03 7.75
CA LEU A 146 2.21 -1.61 7.78
C LEU A 146 2.54 -2.18 9.18
N TYR A 147 2.23 -1.44 10.25
CA TYR A 147 2.37 -1.88 11.64
C TYR A 147 1.59 -3.18 11.93
N ILE A 148 0.33 -3.25 11.48
CA ILE A 148 -0.52 -4.44 11.69
C ILE A 148 0.01 -5.65 10.91
N ILE A 149 0.37 -5.48 9.63
CA ILE A 149 0.83 -6.60 8.80
C ILE A 149 2.19 -7.12 9.27
N ASP A 150 3.06 -6.27 9.82
CA ASP A 150 4.34 -6.71 10.40
C ASP A 150 4.11 -7.68 11.57
N SER A 151 3.10 -7.39 12.39
CA SER A 151 2.66 -8.28 13.47
C SER A 151 2.10 -9.61 12.94
N TYR A 152 1.30 -9.59 11.87
CA TYR A 152 0.76 -10.81 11.25
C TYR A 152 1.85 -11.69 10.64
N ILE A 153 2.80 -11.09 9.92
CA ILE A 153 3.94 -11.81 9.34
C ILE A 153 4.78 -12.41 10.45
N THR A 154 5.13 -11.61 11.47
CA THR A 154 5.91 -12.05 12.62
C THR A 154 5.26 -13.22 13.36
N GLY A 155 3.92 -13.19 13.50
CA GLY A 155 3.16 -14.31 14.06
C GLY A 155 3.24 -15.57 13.19
N GLY A 156 3.12 -15.42 11.87
CA GLY A 156 3.22 -16.52 10.91
C GLY A 156 4.61 -17.17 10.87
N THR A 157 5.67 -16.38 10.92
CA THR A 157 7.07 -16.84 10.89
C THR A 157 7.62 -17.23 12.27
N ARG A 158 6.90 -16.88 13.35
CA ARG A 158 7.35 -17.02 14.75
C ARG A 158 8.63 -16.24 15.07
N THR A 159 8.89 -15.14 14.37
CA THR A 159 10.11 -14.32 14.54
C THR A 159 9.89 -13.12 15.46
N PHE A 160 9.26 -13.33 16.62
CA PHE A 160 8.95 -12.27 17.57
C PHE A 160 10.20 -11.60 18.14
N PRO A 161 10.11 -10.31 18.54
CA PRO A 161 8.96 -9.40 18.40
C PRO A 161 8.83 -8.78 17.00
N ALA A 162 7.66 -8.22 16.69
CA ALA A 162 7.46 -7.50 15.44
C ALA A 162 8.35 -6.25 15.41
N LYS A 163 8.96 -5.96 14.27
CA LYS A 163 10.03 -4.96 14.16
C LYS A 163 9.54 -3.54 14.39
N THR A 164 8.29 -3.28 14.06
CA THR A 164 7.60 -2.01 14.31
C THR A 164 7.23 -1.79 15.79
N SER A 165 7.32 -2.80 16.64
CA SER A 165 6.88 -2.72 18.05
C SER A 165 7.69 -1.76 18.93
N TYR A 166 8.93 -1.46 18.55
CA TYR A 166 9.82 -0.59 19.33
C TYR A 166 10.07 0.77 18.67
N VAL A 167 9.31 1.08 17.62
CA VAL A 167 9.39 2.37 16.95
C VAL A 167 8.64 3.40 17.79
N GLU A 168 9.21 4.60 17.95
CA GLU A 168 8.49 5.74 18.49
C GLU A 168 7.49 6.23 17.44
N ILE A 169 6.20 6.14 17.76
CA ILE A 169 5.11 6.46 16.86
C ILE A 169 4.40 7.69 17.40
N THR A 170 4.40 8.77 16.61
CA THR A 170 3.58 9.96 16.88
C THR A 170 2.43 10.09 15.89
N ALA A 171 2.42 9.32 14.80
CA ALA A 171 1.31 9.27 13.85
C ALA A 171 -0.02 8.96 14.57
N LEU A 172 -0.99 9.85 14.40
CA LEU A 172 -2.33 9.70 14.95
C LEU A 172 -3.02 8.44 14.40
N LEU A 173 -3.94 7.89 15.20
CA LEU A 173 -4.76 6.76 14.76
C LEU A 173 -5.63 7.16 13.55
N PRO A 174 -5.90 6.22 12.62
CA PRO A 174 -6.81 6.47 11.53
C PRO A 174 -8.21 6.81 12.02
N CYS A 175 -8.91 7.61 11.23
CA CYS A 175 -10.32 7.89 11.42
C CYS A 175 -11.21 6.69 11.03
N GLU A 176 -12.53 6.83 11.17
CA GLU A 176 -13.50 5.81 10.74
C GLU A 176 -13.55 5.63 9.21
N GLY A 177 -13.91 4.43 8.76
CA GLY A 177 -13.92 4.03 7.34
C GLY A 177 -14.88 4.85 6.46
N ASP A 178 -16.17 4.91 6.82
CA ASP A 178 -17.20 5.69 6.07
C ASP A 178 -16.80 7.15 5.86
N ASN A 179 -16.09 7.62 6.85
CA ASN A 179 -15.68 8.96 7.11
C ASN A 179 -14.51 9.25 6.12
N TYR A 180 -13.53 8.33 5.99
CA TYR A 180 -12.49 8.35 4.95
C TYR A 180 -13.04 8.23 3.51
N GLU A 181 -14.01 7.34 3.28
CA GLU A 181 -14.64 7.14 1.96
C GLU A 181 -15.41 8.39 1.48
N SER A 182 -16.15 9.02 2.41
CA SER A 182 -16.84 10.31 2.19
C SER A 182 -15.89 11.51 2.14
N GLY A 183 -14.65 11.31 2.61
CA GLY A 183 -13.56 12.27 2.63
C GLY A 183 -13.80 13.53 3.43
N PHE A 184 -14.70 13.43 4.42
CA PHE A 184 -14.96 14.37 5.51
C PHE A 184 -15.28 15.83 5.14
#